data_AF-A0A2T2SMX4-F1
#
_entry.id   AF-A0A2T2SMX4-F1
#
_cell.length_a   1.000
_cell.length_b   1.000
_cell.length_c   1.000
_cell.angle_alpha   90.00
_cell.angle_beta   90.00
_cell.angle_gamma   90.00
#
_symmetry.space_group_name_H-M   'P 1'
#
loop_
_entity.id
_entity.type
_entity.pdbx_description
1 polymer ?
#
loop_
_entity_poly.entity_id
_entity_poly.type
_entity_poly.pdbx_seq_one_letter_code
_entity_poly.pdbx_strand_id
1 'polypeptide(L)'
;MRNRSPPPGPDSENTGGSNQNRRRARGPPPRPREQSGWAGRKRRRLIVGRSSTWLAFVAVNETLLSLEQAFQYADGLQFGDQYRSLYASPNSFNGYAAWMLPGLRHPVETDASADTLARWTDVYRDAIVRLAERVRTAMTQLQRP
;
A
#
# COMPACT_ATOMS: atom_id res chain seq x y z
N MET A 1 30.95 33.89 27.79
CA MET A 1 32.24 33.15 27.84
C MET A 1 31.90 31.71 28.22
N ARG A 2 32.13 30.60 27.51
CA ARG A 2 32.87 30.17 26.30
C ARG A 2 32.02 29.07 25.63
N ASN A 3 31.75 29.11 24.33
CA ASN A 3 32.42 28.37 23.23
C ASN A 3 32.33 26.83 23.33
N ARG A 4 31.38 26.18 22.62
CA ARG A 4 31.48 25.49 21.29
C ARG A 4 32.37 24.25 21.25
N SER A 5 31.80 23.07 20.96
CA SER A 5 31.99 22.35 19.66
C SER A 5 31.39 20.91 19.66
N PRO A 6 31.08 20.34 18.47
CA PRO A 6 30.04 19.32 18.21
C PRO A 6 30.58 17.87 18.09
N PRO A 7 29.72 16.84 17.92
CA PRO A 7 30.15 15.43 17.92
C PRO A 7 30.90 15.01 16.65
N PRO A 8 31.78 13.99 16.71
CA PRO A 8 32.47 13.44 15.55
C PRO A 8 31.52 12.65 14.64
N GLY A 9 31.64 12.89 13.33
CA GLY A 9 31.01 12.13 12.25
C GLY A 9 31.77 10.83 11.91
N PRO A 10 31.28 10.06 10.92
CA PRO A 10 31.70 8.69 10.68
C PRO A 10 33.01 8.60 9.90
N ASP A 11 33.96 7.83 10.41
CA ASP A 11 35.18 7.49 9.70
C ASP A 11 34.89 6.47 8.59
N SER A 12 35.24 6.88 7.38
CA SER A 12 35.34 6.05 6.19
C SER A 12 36.69 5.32 6.18
N GLU A 13 36.68 3.99 6.33
CA GLU A 13 37.83 3.15 5.97
C GLU A 13 37.41 2.07 4.97
N ASN A 14 37.69 2.40 3.71
CA ASN A 14 37.78 1.47 2.59
C ASN A 14 39.24 1.04 2.47
N THR A 15 39.56 -0.19 2.87
CA THR A 15 40.89 -0.77 2.68
C THR A 15 40.76 -2.19 2.11
N GLY A 16 41.34 -2.34 0.92
CA GLY A 16 41.25 -3.54 0.09
C GLY A 16 41.93 -4.76 0.72
N GLY A 17 41.22 -5.89 0.63
CA GLY A 17 41.77 -7.22 0.80
C GLY A 17 41.94 -7.91 -0.55
N SER A 18 43.13 -7.79 -1.14
CA SER A 18 43.60 -8.63 -2.24
C SER A 18 43.68 -10.09 -1.76
N ASN A 19 42.86 -11.00 -2.29
CA ASN A 19 43.06 -12.44 -2.05
C ASN A 19 43.46 -13.15 -3.34
N GLN A 20 44.73 -13.53 -3.39
CA GLN A 20 45.37 -14.26 -4.44
C GLN A 20 44.95 -15.75 -4.40
N ASN A 21 44.53 -16.23 -5.57
CA ASN A 21 45.04 -17.46 -6.18
C ASN A 21 44.90 -18.78 -5.40
N ARG A 22 43.85 -19.57 -5.71
CA ARG A 22 43.96 -21.04 -5.72
C ARG A 22 43.26 -21.66 -6.92
N ARG A 23 44.08 -21.93 -7.94
CA ARG A 23 43.81 -22.82 -9.06
C ARG A 23 43.45 -24.22 -8.52
N ARG A 24 42.31 -24.78 -8.94
CA ARG A 24 42.06 -26.23 -8.91
C ARG A 24 41.56 -26.69 -10.29
N ALA A 25 42.23 -27.75 -10.73
CA ALA A 25 42.10 -28.56 -11.94
C ALA A 25 40.81 -28.43 -12.77
N ARG A 26 40.99 -28.16 -14.07
CA ARG A 26 40.00 -28.42 -15.12
C ARG A 26 39.90 -29.94 -15.34
N GLY A 27 38.82 -30.56 -14.87
CA GLY A 27 38.38 -31.86 -15.38
C GLY A 27 37.78 -31.73 -16.79
N PRO A 28 37.77 -32.80 -17.60
CA PRO A 28 37.18 -32.74 -18.94
C PRO A 28 35.67 -32.42 -18.87
N PRO A 29 35.13 -31.68 -19.85
CA PRO A 29 33.73 -31.29 -19.85
C PRO A 29 32.81 -32.52 -19.95
N PRO A 30 31.62 -32.49 -19.31
CA PRO A 30 30.64 -33.55 -19.44
C PRO A 30 30.15 -33.65 -20.89
N ARG A 31 29.96 -34.89 -21.38
CA ARG A 31 29.43 -35.16 -22.73
C ARG A 31 28.02 -34.56 -22.88
N PRO A 32 27.64 -34.06 -24.08
CA PRO A 32 26.30 -33.56 -24.31
C PRO A 32 25.27 -34.67 -24.04
N ARG A 33 24.32 -34.40 -23.14
CA ARG A 33 23.15 -35.27 -22.99
C ARG A 33 22.34 -35.21 -24.28
N GLU A 34 22.15 -36.40 -24.82
CA GLU A 34 21.27 -36.77 -25.91
C GLU A 34 19.97 -35.94 -25.90
N GLN A 35 19.77 -35.21 -27.00
CA GLN A 35 18.56 -34.45 -27.27
C GLN A 35 17.43 -35.45 -27.55
N SER A 36 16.72 -35.89 -26.50
CA SER A 36 15.47 -36.63 -26.67
C SER A 36 14.38 -35.67 -27.11
N GLY A 37 13.78 -35.99 -28.25
CA GLY A 37 12.78 -35.20 -28.93
C GLY A 37 11.59 -34.86 -28.05
N TRP A 38 11.52 -33.60 -27.64
CA TRP A 38 10.25 -32.98 -27.27
C TRP A 38 9.55 -32.56 -28.55
N ALA A 39 8.82 -33.51 -29.10
CA ALA A 39 7.80 -33.33 -30.12
C ALA A 39 7.01 -32.04 -29.85
N GLY A 40 6.81 -31.27 -30.92
CA GLY A 40 6.17 -29.98 -30.92
C GLY A 40 4.84 -29.96 -30.18
N ARG A 41 4.87 -29.45 -28.94
CA ARG A 41 3.68 -28.83 -28.38
C ARG A 41 3.55 -27.47 -29.04
N LYS A 42 2.81 -27.44 -30.16
CA LYS A 42 2.14 -26.23 -30.64
C LYS A 42 1.46 -25.61 -29.42
N ARG A 43 2.09 -24.60 -28.83
CA ARG A 43 1.44 -23.73 -27.85
C ARG A 43 0.32 -23.07 -28.62
N ARG A 44 -0.87 -23.67 -28.56
CA ARG A 44 -2.11 -23.00 -28.91
C ARG A 44 -2.15 -21.79 -28.00
N ARG A 45 -1.74 -20.64 -28.52
CA ARG A 45 -2.02 -19.35 -27.95
C ARG A 45 -3.53 -19.23 -28.02
N LEU A 46 -4.20 -19.71 -26.97
CA LEU A 46 -5.58 -19.35 -26.71
C LEU A 46 -5.53 -17.83 -26.53
N ILE A 47 -5.99 -17.12 -27.55
CA ILE A 47 -6.51 -15.78 -27.35
C ILE A 47 -7.71 -16.01 -26.45
N VAL A 48 -7.49 -15.93 -25.14
CA VAL A 48 -8.56 -15.93 -24.15
C VAL A 48 -9.30 -14.61 -24.38
N GLY A 49 -10.32 -14.64 -25.23
CA GLY A 49 -11.42 -13.69 -25.09
C GLY A 49 -11.91 -13.83 -23.66
N ARG A 50 -11.67 -12.84 -22.81
CA ARG A 50 -12.09 -12.88 -21.42
C ARG A 50 -13.60 -13.06 -21.41
N SER A 51 -14.08 -14.11 -20.76
CA SER A 51 -15.52 -14.34 -20.60
C SER A 51 -16.14 -13.16 -19.85
N SER A 52 -17.41 -12.87 -20.11
CA SER A 52 -18.17 -11.82 -19.41
C SER A 52 -18.10 -11.99 -17.89
N THR A 53 -18.16 -13.23 -17.40
CA THR A 53 -18.03 -13.58 -15.98
C THR A 53 -16.70 -13.14 -15.38
N TRP A 54 -15.58 -13.30 -16.11
CA TRP A 54 -14.28 -12.84 -15.63
C TRP A 54 -14.22 -11.32 -15.53
N LEU A 55 -14.80 -10.62 -16.52
CA LEU A 55 -14.88 -9.16 -16.48
C LEU A 55 -15.73 -8.66 -15.31
N ALA A 56 -16.86 -9.31 -15.03
CA ALA A 56 -17.71 -9.02 -13.88
C ALA A 56 -16.97 -9.25 -12.55
N PHE A 57 -16.24 -10.37 -12.42
CA PHE A 57 -15.44 -10.66 -11.23
C PHE A 57 -14.37 -9.59 -10.97
N VAL A 58 -13.64 -9.18 -12.01
CA VAL A 58 -12.65 -8.10 -11.90
C VAL A 58 -13.32 -6.79 -11.47
N ALA A 59 -14.46 -6.44 -12.06
CA ALA A 59 -15.19 -5.22 -11.70
C ALA A 59 -15.65 -5.19 -10.22
N VAL A 60 -16.16 -6.32 -9.72
CA VAL A 60 -16.52 -6.45 -8.30
C VAL A 60 -15.29 -6.31 -7.41
N ASN A 61 -14.20 -7.01 -7.72
CA ASN A 61 -12.98 -6.96 -6.92
C ASN A 61 -12.39 -5.55 -6.82
N GLU A 62 -12.34 -4.81 -7.93
CA GLU A 62 -11.92 -3.41 -7.94
C GLU A 62 -12.84 -2.53 -7.08
N THR A 63 -14.14 -2.75 -7.15
CA THR A 63 -15.12 -1.99 -6.34
C THR A 63 -14.93 -2.28 -4.86
N LEU A 64 -14.71 -3.54 -4.47
CA LEU A 64 -14.45 -3.93 -3.08
C LEU A 64 -13.16 -3.32 -2.53
N LEU A 65 -12.07 -3.35 -3.31
CA LEU A 65 -10.81 -2.68 -2.95
C LEU A 65 -10.99 -1.17 -2.76
N SER A 66 -11.87 -0.56 -3.56
CA SER A 66 -12.15 0.87 -3.43
C SER A 66 -12.94 1.23 -2.16
N LEU A 67 -13.59 0.30 -1.47
CA LEU A 67 -14.43 0.65 -0.31
C LEU A 67 -13.64 1.37 0.79
N GLU A 68 -12.45 0.87 1.12
CA GLU A 68 -11.59 1.48 2.15
C GLU A 68 -11.13 2.90 1.75
N GLN A 69 -10.89 3.11 0.45
CA GLN A 69 -10.50 4.42 -0.08
C GLN A 69 -11.60 5.48 0.06
N ALA A 70 -12.84 5.10 0.36
CA ALA A 70 -13.92 6.07 0.61
C ALA A 70 -13.64 6.93 1.86
N PHE A 71 -12.88 6.39 2.82
CA PHE A 71 -12.45 7.07 4.03
C PHE A 71 -11.10 7.78 3.89
N GLN A 72 -10.53 7.85 2.69
CA GLN A 72 -9.27 8.57 2.49
C GLN A 72 -9.54 10.07 2.37
N TYR A 73 -8.82 10.86 3.16
CA TYR A 73 -8.81 12.32 3.13
C TYR A 73 -7.44 12.82 2.64
N ALA A 74 -7.43 13.51 1.50
CA ALA A 74 -6.21 13.84 0.77
C ALA A 74 -5.32 14.82 1.52
N ASP A 75 -5.93 15.79 2.21
CA ASP A 75 -5.23 16.86 2.94
C ASP A 75 -4.64 16.35 4.26
N GLY A 76 -5.02 15.15 4.70
CA GLY A 76 -4.61 14.57 5.97
C GLY A 76 -5.30 15.17 7.20
N LEU A 77 -4.99 14.61 8.38
CA LEU A 77 -5.66 14.95 9.63
C LEU A 77 -4.97 16.12 10.36
N GLN A 78 -5.63 16.66 11.38
CA GLN A 78 -5.19 17.84 12.15
C GLN A 78 -3.80 17.69 12.78
N PHE A 79 -3.38 16.46 13.02
CA PHE A 79 -2.12 16.09 13.65
C PHE A 79 -1.08 15.55 12.65
N GLY A 80 -1.34 15.67 11.35
CA GLY A 80 -0.34 15.53 10.30
C GLY A 80 -0.84 14.91 8.99
N ASP A 81 -0.25 15.38 7.89
CA ASP A 81 -0.66 15.08 6.51
C ASP A 81 -0.46 13.61 6.10
N GLN A 82 0.42 12.89 6.81
CA GLN A 82 0.61 11.45 6.62
C GLN A 82 -0.59 10.62 7.12
N TYR A 83 -1.40 11.15 8.02
CA TYR A 83 -2.58 10.47 8.55
C TYR A 83 -3.77 10.82 7.67
N ARG A 84 -4.23 9.86 6.87
CA ARG A 84 -5.23 10.11 5.83
C ARG A 84 -6.51 9.30 5.97
N SER A 85 -6.55 8.36 6.92
CA SER A 85 -7.75 7.56 7.13
C SER A 85 -8.69 8.28 8.09
N LEU A 86 -9.87 8.63 7.59
CA LEU A 86 -10.99 9.14 8.38
C LEU A 86 -11.58 8.04 9.27
N TYR A 87 -11.39 6.76 8.95
CA TYR A 87 -11.94 5.68 9.76
C TYR A 87 -11.09 5.40 11.00
N ALA A 88 -9.78 5.24 10.82
CA ALA A 88 -8.87 4.89 11.91
C ALA A 88 -7.46 5.45 11.69
N SER A 89 -6.87 6.01 12.74
CA SER A 89 -5.49 6.50 12.74
C SER A 89 -4.83 6.25 14.10
N PRO A 90 -3.50 6.11 14.20
CA PRO A 90 -2.82 6.14 15.49
C PRO A 90 -3.21 7.37 16.31
N ASN A 91 -3.41 7.18 17.61
CA ASN A 91 -3.69 8.25 18.57
C ASN A 91 -2.54 9.25 18.56
N SER A 92 -2.84 10.53 18.35
CA SER A 92 -1.85 11.60 18.29
C SER A 92 -1.16 11.87 19.64
N PHE A 93 -1.76 11.48 20.77
CA PHE A 93 -1.18 11.74 22.08
C PHE A 93 -0.11 10.73 22.51
N ASN A 94 -0.26 9.45 22.14
CA ASN A 94 0.67 8.40 22.57
C ASN A 94 0.99 7.31 21.53
N GLY A 95 0.37 7.34 20.33
CA GLY A 95 0.68 6.44 19.21
C GLY A 95 0.31 4.96 19.37
N TYR A 96 0.04 4.49 20.59
CA TYR A 96 -0.21 3.05 20.85
C TYR A 96 -1.66 2.62 20.63
N ALA A 97 -2.62 3.53 20.80
CA ALA A 97 -4.02 3.25 20.55
C ALA A 97 -4.41 3.65 19.12
N ALA A 98 -5.31 2.92 18.48
CA ALA A 98 -5.99 3.40 17.28
C ALA A 98 -7.22 4.22 17.69
N TRP A 99 -7.32 5.44 17.16
CA TRP A 99 -8.54 6.24 17.25
C TRP A 99 -9.44 5.96 16.07
N MET A 100 -10.68 5.60 16.37
CA MET A 100 -11.75 5.63 15.39
C MET A 100 -12.25 7.06 15.21
N LEU A 101 -12.60 7.39 13.96
CA LEU A 101 -13.08 8.71 13.57
C LEU A 101 -12.15 9.85 14.07
N PRO A 102 -10.83 9.75 13.86
CA PRO A 102 -9.84 10.65 14.47
C PRO A 102 -10.09 12.13 14.09
N GLY A 103 -10.61 12.40 12.89
CA GLY A 103 -10.94 13.74 12.44
C GLY A 103 -12.09 14.38 13.24
N LEU A 104 -12.99 13.61 13.84
CA LEU A 104 -14.04 14.10 14.76
C LEU A 104 -13.60 14.03 16.22
N ARG A 105 -12.95 12.92 16.60
CA ARG A 105 -12.54 12.67 17.97
C ARG A 105 -11.52 13.69 18.46
N HIS A 106 -10.51 14.02 17.66
CA HIS A 106 -9.50 14.97 18.07
C HIS A 106 -10.09 16.35 18.39
N PRO A 107 -10.90 17.00 17.52
CA PRO A 107 -11.56 18.26 17.84
C PRO A 107 -12.39 18.23 19.13
N VAL A 108 -13.06 17.12 19.43
CA VAL A 108 -13.83 16.96 20.67
C VAL A 108 -12.90 16.89 21.88
N GLU A 109 -11.81 16.11 21.81
CA GLU A 109 -10.85 15.97 22.91
C GLU A 109 -9.98 17.23 23.13
N THR A 110 -9.94 18.14 22.16
CA THR A 110 -9.19 19.40 22.25
C THR A 110 -10.08 20.64 22.35
N ASP A 111 -11.37 20.47 22.70
CA ASP A 111 -12.33 21.57 22.87
C ASP A 111 -12.37 22.56 21.68
N ALA A 112 -12.35 22.03 20.45
CA ALA A 112 -12.35 22.84 19.24
C ALA A 112 -13.66 23.61 19.04
N SER A 113 -13.61 24.66 18.21
CA SER A 113 -14.78 25.48 17.90
C SER A 113 -15.90 24.69 17.22
N ALA A 114 -17.14 25.18 17.34
CA ALA A 114 -18.30 24.65 16.64
C ALA A 114 -18.09 24.61 15.11
N ASP A 115 -17.45 25.63 14.53
CA ASP A 115 -17.14 25.67 13.09
C ASP A 115 -16.18 24.54 12.68
N THR A 116 -15.20 24.23 13.53
CA THR A 116 -14.27 23.12 13.30
C THR A 116 -15.01 21.79 13.31
N LEU A 117 -15.90 21.59 14.28
CA LEU A 117 -16.73 20.39 14.38
C LEU A 117 -17.68 20.26 13.19
N ALA A 118 -18.31 21.36 12.75
CA ALA A 118 -19.18 21.39 11.59
C ALA A 118 -18.42 20.99 10.32
N ARG A 119 -17.23 21.56 10.08
CA ARG A 119 -16.36 21.19 8.95
C ARG A 119 -16.06 19.70 8.93
N TRP A 120 -15.66 19.13 10.07
CA TRP A 120 -15.36 17.69 10.13
C TRP A 120 -16.62 16.85 9.96
N THR A 121 -17.77 17.28 10.48
CA THR A 121 -19.05 16.61 10.25
C THR A 121 -19.36 16.48 8.75
N ASP A 122 -19.13 17.54 7.98
CA ASP A 122 -19.33 17.52 6.52
C ASP A 122 -18.32 16.59 5.81
N VAL A 123 -17.04 16.64 6.19
CA VAL A 123 -16.01 15.72 5.66
C VAL A 123 -16.42 14.25 5.88
N TYR A 124 -16.93 13.91 7.06
CA TYR A 124 -17.38 12.55 7.37
C TYR A 124 -18.68 12.19 6.65
N ARG A 125 -19.63 13.12 6.54
CA ARG A 125 -20.86 12.94 5.74
C ARG A 125 -20.49 12.56 4.31
N ASP A 126 -19.59 13.29 3.69
CA ASP A 126 -19.15 13.04 2.31
C ASP A 126 -18.46 11.68 2.16
N ALA A 127 -17.67 11.26 3.15
CA ALA A 127 -17.04 9.95 3.16
C ALA A 127 -18.08 8.81 3.24
N ILE A 128 -19.09 8.96 4.10
CA ILE A 128 -20.19 7.99 4.25
C ILE A 128 -21.03 7.90 2.98
N VAL A 129 -21.34 9.05 2.34
CA VAL A 129 -22.05 9.07 1.05
C VAL A 129 -21.26 8.33 -0.02
N ARG A 130 -19.96 8.65 -0.16
CA ARG A 130 -19.05 7.96 -1.10
C ARG A 130 -19.00 6.45 -0.85
N LEU A 131 -18.92 6.02 0.42
CA LEU A 131 -18.96 4.61 0.77
C LEU A 131 -20.28 3.95 0.36
N ALA A 132 -21.41 4.58 0.69
CA ALA A 132 -22.74 4.07 0.38
C ALA A 132 -22.94 3.89 -1.13
N GLU A 133 -22.44 4.82 -1.95
CA GLU A 133 -22.46 4.71 -3.41
C GLU A 133 -21.63 3.54 -3.92
N ARG A 134 -20.42 3.34 -3.38
CA ARG A 134 -19.56 2.20 -3.76
C ARG A 134 -20.16 0.86 -3.35
N VAL A 135 -20.77 0.78 -2.17
CA VAL A 135 -21.52 -0.42 -1.73
C VAL A 135 -22.70 -0.72 -2.65
N ARG A 136 -23.49 0.29 -3.02
CA ARG A 136 -24.59 0.12 -4.00
C ARG A 136 -24.08 -0.36 -5.36
N THR A 137 -22.94 0.15 -5.79
CA THR A 137 -22.28 -0.28 -7.03
C THR A 137 -21.90 -1.76 -6.96
N ALA A 138 -21.26 -2.19 -5.88
CA ALA A 138 -20.90 -3.59 -5.65
C ALA A 138 -22.14 -4.50 -5.63
N MET A 139 -23.22 -4.10 -4.93
CA MET A 139 -24.47 -4.85 -4.91
C MET A 139 -25.08 -5.01 -6.32
N THR A 140 -25.04 -3.94 -7.13
CA THR A 140 -25.55 -3.98 -8.51
C THR A 140 -24.74 -4.92 -9.39
N GLN A 141 -23.41 -4.94 -9.23
CA GLN A 141 -22.53 -5.85 -9.96
C GLN A 141 -22.77 -7.32 -9.58
N LEU A 142 -23.01 -7.60 -8.29
CA LEU A 142 -23.32 -8.95 -7.82
C LEU A 142 -24.68 -9.48 -8.32
N GLN A 143 -25.64 -8.59 -8.61
CA GLN A 143 -26.96 -8.96 -9.14
C GLN A 143 -26.98 -9.21 -10.65
N ARG A 144 -25.90 -8.87 -11.37
CA ARG A 144 -25.78 -9.02 -12.83
C ARG A 144 -24.64 -10.00 -13.16
N PRO A 145 -24.90 -11.32 -13.16
CA PRO A 145 -23.88 -12.34 -13.43
C PRO A 145 -23.33 -12.31 -14.85
#